data_AF-A0A1R1CCG8-F1
#
_entry.id   AF-A0A1R1CCG8-F1
#
_cell.length_a   1.000
_cell.length_b   1.000
_cell.length_c   1.000
_cell.angle_alpha   90.00
_cell.angle_beta   90.00
_cell.angle_gamma   90.00
#
_symmetry.space_group_name_H-M   'P 1'
#
loop_
_entity.id
_entity.type
_entity.pdbx_description
1 polymer ?
#
loop_
_entity_poly.entity_id
_entity_poly.type
_entity_poly.pdbx_seq_one_letter_code
_entity_poly.pdbx_strand_id
1 'polypeptide(L)'
;MKFLFPVVFLVALTGCVRSDVQSFASNKMINWENRVYMVTDQQVKNTDKLLGTIKLKSDKEKDLNANYSSNFYSVGTAVYSIVGLDYKDSIAIQEDGDKYFKANSNK
;
A
#
# COMPACT_ATOMS: atom_id res chain seq x y z
N MET A 1 -30.99 -55.46 15.59
CA MET A 1 -31.77 -54.98 14.43
C MET A 1 -32.27 -53.57 14.71
N LYS A 2 -32.29 -52.74 13.64
CA LYS A 2 -32.91 -51.41 13.47
C LYS A 2 -32.04 -50.18 13.81
N PHE A 3 -31.58 -49.57 12.71
CA PHE A 3 -31.03 -48.22 12.53
C PHE A 3 -32.07 -47.12 12.79
N LEU A 4 -31.62 -45.93 13.22
CA LEU A 4 -32.13 -44.63 12.76
C LEU A 4 -31.21 -43.45 13.22
N PHE A 5 -30.50 -42.83 12.26
CA PHE A 5 -29.89 -41.47 12.31
C PHE A 5 -30.97 -40.42 11.92
N PRO A 6 -30.70 -39.09 11.81
CA PRO A 6 -30.02 -38.08 12.65
C PRO A 6 -30.85 -36.76 12.75
N VAL A 7 -30.47 -35.76 13.56
CA VAL A 7 -30.54 -34.34 13.12
C VAL A 7 -29.42 -33.53 13.78
N VAL A 8 -28.36 -33.34 13.00
CA VAL A 8 -27.33 -32.33 13.21
C VAL A 8 -27.94 -30.98 12.86
N PHE A 9 -28.13 -30.09 13.85
CA PHE A 9 -28.50 -28.70 13.59
C PHE A 9 -27.20 -27.89 13.45
N LEU A 10 -26.63 -27.93 12.24
CA LEU A 10 -25.47 -27.13 11.86
C LEU A 10 -25.95 -25.70 11.61
N VAL A 11 -25.83 -24.82 12.62
CA VAL A 11 -26.07 -23.39 12.44
C VAL A 11 -24.93 -22.83 11.58
N ALA A 12 -25.21 -22.61 10.30
CA ALA A 12 -24.29 -21.97 9.37
C ALA A 12 -24.11 -20.50 9.76
N LEU A 13 -22.98 -20.18 10.38
CA LEU A 13 -22.48 -18.82 10.48
C LEU A 13 -22.08 -18.35 9.08
N THR A 14 -23.01 -17.76 8.34
CA THR A 14 -22.66 -17.00 7.13
C THR A 14 -21.99 -15.70 7.55
N GLY A 15 -20.69 -15.79 7.86
CA GLY A 15 -19.83 -14.62 7.94
C GLY A 15 -19.62 -14.08 6.53
N CYS A 16 -20.35 -13.03 6.16
CA CYS A 16 -20.00 -12.22 4.99
C CYS A 16 -18.64 -11.57 5.28
N VAL A 17 -17.59 -12.09 4.67
CA VAL A 17 -16.30 -11.40 4.61
C VAL A 17 -16.52 -10.17 3.72
N ARG A 18 -16.49 -8.97 4.29
CA ARG A 18 -16.50 -7.73 3.50
C ARG A 18 -15.13 -7.61 2.85
N SER A 19 -15.05 -7.93 1.57
CA SER A 19 -13.92 -7.57 0.74
C SER A 19 -14.15 -6.12 0.29
N ASP A 20 -13.54 -5.16 0.98
CA ASP A 20 -13.51 -3.78 0.51
C ASP A 20 -12.71 -3.74 -0.80
N VAL A 21 -13.42 -3.64 -1.93
CA VAL A 21 -12.80 -3.41 -3.24
C VAL A 21 -12.31 -1.96 -3.24
N GLN A 22 -11.07 -1.76 -2.79
CA GLN A 22 -10.49 -0.43 -2.67
C GLN A 22 -10.10 0.07 -4.05
N SER A 23 -10.75 1.14 -4.49
CA SER A 23 -10.43 1.81 -5.75
C SER A 23 -8.97 2.26 -5.76
N PHE A 24 -8.35 2.23 -6.93
CA PHE A 24 -7.01 2.76 -7.13
C PHE A 24 -6.85 4.20 -6.57
N ALA A 25 -7.88 5.03 -6.71
CA ALA A 25 -7.89 6.40 -6.20
C ALA A 25 -7.89 6.50 -4.65
N SER A 26 -8.37 5.47 -3.95
CA SER A 26 -8.32 5.42 -2.48
C SER A 26 -6.97 4.93 -1.93
N ASN A 27 -6.17 4.25 -2.74
CA ASN A 27 -4.84 3.79 -2.32
C ASN A 27 -3.81 4.88 -2.60
N LYS A 28 -3.01 5.24 -1.59
CA LYS A 28 -1.90 6.20 -1.72
C LYS A 28 -0.82 5.58 -2.62
N MET A 29 -0.86 5.87 -3.91
CA MET A 29 0.05 5.31 -4.92
C MET A 29 1.23 6.25 -5.17
N ILE A 30 2.40 5.65 -5.40
CA ILE A 30 3.61 6.33 -5.85
C ILE A 30 4.22 5.59 -7.03
N ASN A 31 4.49 6.32 -8.11
CA ASN A 31 5.33 5.86 -9.21
C ASN A 31 6.77 6.28 -8.95
N TRP A 32 7.67 5.32 -8.83
CA TRP A 32 9.08 5.56 -8.53
C TRP A 32 9.98 4.63 -9.32
N GLU A 33 10.88 5.17 -10.13
CA GLU A 33 11.77 4.42 -11.02
C GLU A 33 11.05 3.32 -11.83
N ASN A 34 9.93 3.70 -12.49
CA ASN A 34 9.08 2.80 -13.28
C ASN A 34 8.45 1.64 -12.47
N ARG A 35 8.29 1.81 -11.15
CA ARG A 35 7.58 0.88 -10.28
C ARG A 35 6.43 1.58 -9.59
N VAL A 36 5.35 0.84 -9.40
CA VAL A 36 4.20 1.28 -8.62
C VAL A 36 4.38 0.80 -7.18
N TYR A 37 4.29 1.72 -6.23
CA TYR A 37 4.28 1.45 -4.80
C TYR A 37 2.93 1.83 -4.22
N MET A 38 2.44 1.01 -3.28
CA MET A 38 1.26 1.31 -2.46
C MET A 38 1.70 1.58 -1.04
N VAL A 39 1.38 2.76 -0.52
CA VAL A 39 1.66 3.09 0.89
C VAL A 39 0.72 2.30 1.80
N THR A 40 1.28 1.77 2.87
CA THR A 40 0.60 1.02 3.92
C THR A 40 0.47 1.88 5.18
N ASP A 41 -0.37 1.45 6.12
CA ASP A 41 -0.47 2.08 7.44
C ASP A 41 0.71 1.72 8.37
N GLN A 42 1.69 0.96 7.89
CA GLN A 42 2.86 0.58 8.67
C GLN A 42 3.84 1.76 8.78
N GLN A 43 3.96 2.31 9.98
CA GLN A 43 5.00 3.28 10.29
C GLN A 43 6.39 2.61 10.32
N VAL A 44 7.39 3.29 9.77
CA VAL A 44 8.79 2.88 9.78
C VAL A 44 9.59 3.87 10.64
N LYS A 45 10.44 3.34 11.53
CA LYS A 45 11.32 4.15 12.38
C LYS A 45 12.76 4.23 11.88
N ASN A 46 13.19 3.25 11.08
CA ASN A 46 14.57 3.11 10.63
C ASN A 46 14.64 3.32 9.11
N THR A 47 14.78 4.58 8.71
CA THR A 47 15.15 4.95 7.34
C THR A 47 16.67 5.01 7.20
N ASP A 48 17.15 4.88 5.97
CA ASP A 48 18.58 4.94 5.65
C ASP A 48 18.89 6.20 4.82
N LYS A 49 18.85 6.12 3.49
CA LYS A 49 19.21 7.24 2.61
C LYS A 49 17.99 7.91 1.99
N LEU A 50 18.08 9.21 1.76
CA LEU A 50 17.15 9.93 0.89
C LEU A 50 17.33 9.44 -0.56
N LEU A 51 16.27 8.88 -1.15
CA LEU A 51 16.23 8.47 -2.56
C LEU A 51 15.86 9.66 -3.46
N GLY A 52 15.00 10.55 -2.97
CA GLY A 52 14.64 11.78 -3.67
C GLY A 52 13.29 12.33 -3.19
N THR A 53 12.61 13.06 -4.08
CA THR A 53 11.31 13.67 -3.79
C THR A 53 10.30 13.47 -4.90
N ILE A 54 9.02 13.44 -4.55
CA ILE A 54 7.90 13.46 -5.50
C ILE A 54 8.02 14.70 -6.40
N LYS A 55 7.92 14.51 -7.72
CA LYS A 55 8.02 15.54 -8.75
C LYS A 55 6.68 15.96 -9.33
N LEU A 56 5.67 15.09 -9.25
CA LEU A 56 4.34 15.35 -9.76
C LEU A 56 3.27 14.81 -8.81
N LYS A 57 2.30 15.64 -8.45
CA LYS A 57 1.04 15.20 -7.84
C LYS A 57 -0.05 15.17 -8.91
N SER A 58 -0.60 14.00 -9.21
CA SER A 58 -1.72 13.86 -10.13
C SER A 58 -2.52 12.59 -9.83
N ASP A 59 -3.84 12.72 -9.80
CA ASP A 59 -4.83 11.66 -9.71
C ASP A 59 -5.43 11.31 -11.09
N LYS A 60 -4.94 11.95 -12.16
CA LYS A 60 -5.44 11.72 -13.52
C LYS A 60 -4.84 10.44 -14.09
N GLU A 61 -5.70 9.58 -14.65
CA GLU A 61 -5.30 8.29 -15.23
C GLU A 61 -4.17 8.43 -16.28
N LYS A 62 -4.22 9.48 -17.10
CA LYS A 62 -3.20 9.76 -18.12
C LYS A 62 -1.79 9.99 -17.56
N ASP A 63 -1.70 10.39 -16.29
CA ASP A 63 -0.45 10.72 -15.62
C ASP A 63 0.05 9.57 -14.73
N LEU A 64 -0.66 8.43 -14.68
CA LEU A 64 -0.29 7.26 -13.86
C LEU A 64 1.02 6.60 -14.28
N ASN A 65 1.54 6.92 -15.46
CA ASN A 65 2.84 6.42 -15.91
C ASN A 65 3.97 7.46 -15.73
N ALA A 66 3.66 8.65 -15.20
CA ALA A 66 4.67 9.65 -14.93
C ALA A 66 5.59 9.16 -13.80
N ASN A 67 6.89 9.09 -14.08
CA ASN A 67 7.86 8.67 -13.07
C ASN A 67 8.00 9.75 -11.98
N TYR A 68 8.34 9.34 -10.76
CA TYR A 68 8.43 10.18 -9.56
C TYR A 68 7.13 10.95 -9.26
N SER A 69 5.97 10.27 -9.40
CA SER A 69 4.65 10.87 -9.19
C SER A 69 3.87 10.21 -8.07
N SER A 70 2.85 10.91 -7.55
CA SER A 70 1.88 10.36 -6.61
C SER A 70 0.47 10.90 -6.86
N ASN A 71 -0.55 10.08 -6.59
CA ASN A 71 -1.95 10.53 -6.57
C ASN A 71 -2.33 11.25 -5.26
N PHE A 72 -1.49 11.13 -4.22
CA PHE A 72 -1.80 11.60 -2.88
C PHE A 72 -0.79 12.65 -2.40
N TYR A 73 0.50 12.33 -2.48
CA TYR A 73 1.58 13.15 -1.92
C TYR A 73 1.89 14.36 -2.79
N SER A 74 2.19 15.47 -2.13
CA SER A 74 2.55 16.74 -2.78
C SER A 74 3.95 16.69 -3.36
N VAL A 75 4.20 17.57 -4.35
CA VAL A 75 5.54 17.78 -4.89
C VAL A 75 6.47 18.19 -3.75
N GLY A 76 7.66 17.58 -3.70
CA GLY A 76 8.64 17.80 -2.63
C GLY A 76 8.58 16.79 -1.49
N THR A 77 7.53 15.97 -1.37
CA THR A 77 7.49 14.88 -0.37
C THR A 77 8.68 13.93 -0.56
N ALA A 78 9.40 13.68 0.53
CA ALA A 78 10.64 12.91 0.51
C ALA A 78 10.41 11.40 0.56
N VAL A 79 11.26 10.68 -0.18
CA VAL A 79 11.25 9.23 -0.33
C VAL A 79 12.59 8.69 0.12
N TYR A 80 12.59 7.70 1.01
CA TYR A 80 13.78 7.14 1.64
C TYR A 80 13.87 5.62 1.42
N SER A 81 15.08 5.07 1.48
CA SER A 81 15.27 3.64 1.67
C SER A 81 15.00 3.25 3.13
N ILE A 82 14.65 1.99 3.33
CA ILE A 82 14.46 1.39 4.66
C ILE A 82 15.67 0.51 4.98
N VAL A 83 16.20 0.62 6.19
CA VAL A 83 17.35 -0.19 6.63
C VAL A 83 17.03 -1.68 6.47
N GLY A 84 17.89 -2.41 5.76
CA GLY A 84 17.78 -3.85 5.58
C GLY A 84 16.76 -4.32 4.53
N LEU A 85 16.12 -3.41 3.79
CA LEU A 85 15.21 -3.74 2.69
C LEU A 85 15.74 -3.20 1.35
N ASP A 86 15.56 -3.96 0.27
CA ASP A 86 15.81 -3.47 -1.09
C ASP A 86 14.76 -2.41 -1.44
N TYR A 87 15.21 -1.24 -1.89
CA TYR A 87 14.32 -0.15 -2.27
C TYR A 87 13.42 -0.49 -3.46
N LYS A 88 13.78 -1.52 -4.25
CA LYS A 88 12.93 -2.06 -5.34
C LYS A 88 11.70 -2.81 -4.82
N ASP A 89 11.74 -3.27 -3.57
CA ASP A 89 10.65 -3.98 -2.91
C ASP A 89 9.90 -3.07 -1.94
N SER A 90 10.60 -2.19 -1.24
CA SER A 90 10.00 -1.31 -0.24
C SER A 90 10.72 0.03 -0.07
N ILE A 91 9.96 1.11 0.00
CA ILE A 91 10.44 2.47 0.28
C ILE A 91 9.69 3.06 1.48
N ALA A 92 10.23 4.14 2.05
CA ALA A 92 9.57 4.91 3.10
C ALA A 92 9.24 6.33 2.62
N ILE A 93 8.05 6.82 2.98
CA ILE A 93 7.55 8.13 2.58
C ILE A 93 7.38 9.01 3.80
N GLN A 94 7.95 10.20 3.76
CA GLN A 94 7.84 11.17 4.84
C GLN A 94 6.48 11.90 4.74
N GLU A 95 5.70 11.87 5.81
CA GLU A 95 4.48 12.68 5.94
C GLU A 95 4.74 13.92 6.78
N ASP A 96 4.59 13.82 8.11
CA ASP A 96 4.72 14.95 9.03
C ASP A 96 5.96 14.79 9.90
N GLY A 97 6.93 15.71 9.77
CA GLY A 97 8.17 15.66 10.55
C GLY A 97 8.90 14.33 10.33
N ASP A 98 9.21 13.62 11.41
CA ASP A 98 9.92 12.33 11.37
C ASP A 98 9.00 11.11 11.27
N LYS A 99 7.77 11.29 10.75
CA LYS A 99 6.84 10.17 10.49
C LYS A 99 7.04 9.64 9.08
N TYR A 100 7.41 8.37 9.01
CA TYR A 100 7.61 7.65 7.76
C TYR A 100 6.66 6.46 7.66
N PHE A 101 6.05 6.27 6.49
CA PHE A 101 5.18 5.12 6.21
C PHE A 101 5.79 4.24 5.12
N LYS A 102 5.66 2.93 5.30
CA LYS A 102 6.17 1.93 4.34
C LYS A 102 5.29 1.90 3.10
N ALA A 103 5.91 1.88 1.94
CA ALA A 103 5.26 1.56 0.68
C ALA A 103 5.89 0.32 0.06
N ASN A 104 5.06 -0.63 -0.37
CA ASN A 104 5.53 -1.87 -1.02
C ASN A 104 5.32 -1.77 -2.52
N SER A 105 6.28 -2.27 -3.30
CA SER A 105 6.11 -2.38 -4.75
C SER A 105 5.05 -3.43 -5.07
N ASN A 106 4.13 -3.09 -5.97
CA ASN A 106 3.20 -4.06 -6.56
C ASN A 106 3.97 -4.76 -7.70
N LYS A 107 4.76 -5.77 -7.35
CA LYS A 107 5.54 -6.58 -8.30
C LYS A 107 4.64 -7.51 -9.10
#